data_AF-A0A9P5QS96-F1
#
_entry.id   AF-A0A9P5QS96-F1
#
_cell.length_a   1.000
_cell.length_b   1.000
_cell.length_c   1.000
_cell.angle_alpha   90.00
_cell.angle_beta   90.00
_cell.angle_gamma   90.00
#
_symmetry.space_group_name_H-M   'P 1'
#
loop_
_entity.id
_entity.type
_entity.pdbx_description
1 polymer ?
#
loop_
_entity_poly.entity_id
_entity_poly.type
_entity_poly.pdbx_seq_one_letter_code
_entity_poly.pdbx_strand_id
1 'polypeptide(L)'
;MGGFRLAKVRYIPVSIATRKVQYKDKYLFDIVLSTEEKLTQTRIVESEMVKMEPEIDRQDATTMNREIMLMLLRDIHSVDLCFVFESDKACSNMGLWAHRVILSRYNGFENAIQMACKDLSSASEDMASLTIGDGDSSKSSTTKRDADILGPLLIPIKKFNLATFCVLLRYIYTGEVRLSVEADKHTLSTNESTLVVESIVSKRKESVRWHPLGSDSPWKFKDVTWGELLLAADFYGVKDLRLLSEKKVISAISKSTVVETLFTIGTQFDKIKGFALDYIVDDMAALFPKGENPFAPYKNHPEYDEMLVELIHRKANL
;
A
#
# COMPACT_ATOMS: atom_id res chain seq x y z
N MET A 1 -49.01 27.08 3.89
CA MET A 1 -47.88 27.66 4.63
C MET A 1 -46.75 26.63 4.65
N GLY A 2 -45.73 26.78 3.80
CA GLY A 2 -44.56 25.90 3.77
C GLY A 2 -43.39 26.58 4.46
N GLY A 3 -42.93 26.01 5.58
CA GLY A 3 -41.78 26.53 6.34
C GLY A 3 -40.45 26.08 5.72
N PHE A 4 -39.59 27.03 5.40
CA PHE A 4 -38.21 26.77 4.98
C PHE A 4 -37.38 26.29 6.19
N ARG A 5 -36.74 25.12 6.07
CA ARG A 5 -35.73 24.66 7.03
C ARG A 5 -34.39 25.28 6.64
N LEU A 6 -33.83 26.10 7.52
CA LEU A 6 -32.45 26.60 7.41
C LEU A 6 -31.46 25.45 7.65
N ALA A 7 -30.57 25.21 6.70
CA ALA A 7 -29.48 24.26 6.84
C ALA A 7 -28.48 24.75 7.88
N LYS A 8 -28.09 23.87 8.81
CA LYS A 8 -27.14 24.19 9.88
C LYS A 8 -25.72 24.07 9.35
N VAL A 9 -25.08 25.20 9.05
CA VAL A 9 -23.67 25.26 8.63
C VAL A 9 -22.78 24.89 9.82
N ARG A 10 -21.97 23.82 9.68
CA ARG A 10 -20.94 23.46 10.65
C ARG A 10 -19.62 24.11 10.23
N TYR A 11 -19.05 24.92 11.11
CA TYR A 11 -17.70 25.46 10.95
C TYR A 11 -16.72 24.48 11.61
N ILE A 12 -15.78 23.94 10.84
CA ILE A 12 -14.65 23.17 11.39
C ILE A 12 -13.44 24.11 11.39
N PRO A 13 -13.01 24.60 12.56
CA PRO A 13 -11.81 25.42 12.63
C PRO A 13 -10.59 24.54 12.36
N VAL A 14 -9.87 24.82 11.27
CA VAL A 14 -8.58 24.21 10.97
C VAL A 14 -7.50 25.18 11.41
N SER A 15 -6.73 24.82 12.44
CA SER A 15 -5.57 25.59 12.89
C SER A 15 -4.31 24.95 12.33
N ILE A 16 -3.58 25.68 11.48
CA ILE A 16 -2.29 25.25 10.94
C ILE A 16 -1.21 26.07 11.65
N ALA A 17 -0.27 25.39 12.31
CA ALA A 17 0.85 26.05 12.94
C ALA A 17 1.70 26.78 11.88
N THR A 18 1.84 28.10 11.98
CA THR A 18 2.54 28.97 11.02
C THR A 18 3.96 28.53 10.70
N ARG A 19 4.65 27.92 11.66
CA ARG A 19 6.02 27.38 11.50
C ARG A 19 6.10 26.16 10.57
N LYS A 20 4.98 25.52 10.22
CA LYS A 20 4.92 24.33 9.36
C LYS A 20 4.61 24.65 7.88
N VAL A 21 4.32 25.91 7.55
CA VAL A 21 3.82 26.32 6.22
C VAL A 21 4.55 27.56 5.64
N GLN A 22 5.65 27.96 6.27
CA GLN A 22 6.50 29.04 5.78
C GLN A 22 7.80 28.49 5.21
N TYR A 23 8.16 28.96 4.01
CA TYR A 23 9.48 28.77 3.41
C TYR A 23 9.99 30.12 2.92
N LYS A 24 11.20 30.52 3.36
CA LYS A 24 11.82 31.81 3.01
C LYS A 24 10.85 33.00 3.19
N ASP A 25 10.21 33.08 4.35
CA ASP A 25 9.27 34.15 4.73
C ASP A 25 8.02 34.29 3.83
N LYS A 26 7.69 33.26 3.04
CA LYS A 26 6.46 33.20 2.24
C LYS A 26 5.61 32.00 2.66
N TYR A 27 4.30 32.21 2.74
CA TYR A 27 3.33 31.13 2.94
C TYR A 27 3.14 30.38 1.61
N LEU A 28 3.38 29.07 1.61
CA LEU A 28 3.23 28.23 0.42
C LEU A 28 2.11 27.21 0.64
N PHE A 29 0.87 27.66 0.55
CA PHE A 29 -0.30 26.80 0.44
C PHE A 29 -1.45 27.58 -0.19
N ASP A 30 -2.29 26.87 -0.95
CA ASP A 30 -3.57 27.37 -1.43
C ASP A 30 -4.68 26.83 -0.52
N ILE A 31 -5.51 27.72 0.04
CA ILE A 31 -6.75 27.31 0.71
C ILE A 31 -7.85 27.28 -0.35
N VAL A 32 -8.30 26.08 -0.72
CA VAL A 32 -9.50 25.92 -1.54
C VAL A 32 -10.67 25.62 -0.61
N LEU A 33 -11.56 26.60 -0.42
CA LEU A 33 -12.82 26.42 0.29
C LEU A 33 -13.92 26.09 -0.74
N SER A 34 -14.50 24.90 -0.66
CA SER A 34 -15.63 24.48 -1.48
C SER A 34 -16.84 24.14 -0.63
N THR A 35 -18.03 24.55 -1.08
CA THR A 35 -19.32 24.18 -0.48
C THR A 35 -20.01 23.04 -1.21
N GLU A 36 -19.37 22.46 -2.23
CA GLU A 36 -19.95 21.38 -3.04
C GLU A 36 -19.50 20.01 -2.54
N GLU A 37 -20.46 19.10 -2.33
CA GLU A 37 -20.25 17.75 -1.78
C GLU A 37 -19.48 16.81 -2.74
N LYS A 38 -19.27 17.21 -3.99
CA LYS A 38 -18.53 16.45 -5.01
C LYS A 38 -17.50 17.32 -5.70
N LEU A 39 -16.25 17.27 -5.24
CA LEU A 39 -15.11 17.81 -5.97
C LEU A 39 -14.79 16.91 -7.18
N THR A 40 -15.51 17.09 -8.28
CA THR A 40 -15.07 16.63 -9.59
C THR A 40 -14.05 17.63 -10.14
N GLN A 41 -12.81 17.17 -10.33
CA GLN A 41 -11.79 17.69 -11.25
C GLN A 41 -11.81 19.20 -11.52
N THR A 42 -11.02 19.96 -10.77
CA THR A 42 -10.78 21.36 -11.07
C THR A 42 -9.96 21.48 -12.35
N ARG A 43 -10.62 21.93 -13.41
CA ARG A 43 -10.03 22.54 -14.60
C ARG A 43 -9.39 23.85 -14.15
N ILE A 44 -8.07 23.94 -14.27
CA ILE A 44 -7.32 25.19 -14.03
C ILE A 44 -7.85 26.21 -15.05
N VAL A 45 -8.54 27.24 -14.56
CA VAL A 45 -8.89 28.41 -15.36
C VAL A 45 -7.65 29.29 -15.40
N GLU A 46 -6.99 29.35 -16.55
CA GLU A 46 -5.93 30.31 -16.85
C GLU A 46 -6.54 31.71 -16.76
N SER A 47 -6.26 32.42 -15.67
CA SER A 47 -6.50 33.85 -15.55
C SER A 47 -5.28 34.58 -16.09
N GLU A 48 -5.48 35.41 -17.13
CA GLU A 48 -4.48 36.31 -17.67
C GLU A 48 -4.02 37.31 -16.60
N MET A 49 -3.00 36.95 -15.83
CA MET A 49 -2.22 37.89 -15.03
C MET A 49 -0.75 37.78 -15.44
N VAL A 50 -0.29 38.85 -16.10
CA VAL A 50 1.10 39.34 -16.25
C VAL A 50 2.19 38.32 -15.88
N LYS A 51 2.76 37.70 -16.91
CA LYS A 51 3.91 36.78 -16.87
C LYS A 51 5.16 37.44 -16.26
N MET A 52 5.31 37.32 -14.96
CA MET A 52 6.61 37.20 -14.30
C MET A 52 6.48 36.08 -13.26
N GLU A 53 6.23 34.87 -13.72
CA GLU A 53 6.55 33.70 -12.92
C GLU A 53 8.09 33.57 -12.94
N PRO A 54 8.77 33.59 -11.78
CA PRO A 54 10.12 33.06 -11.74
C PRO A 54 10.02 31.60 -12.16
N GLU A 55 10.83 31.19 -13.14
CA GLU A 55 11.14 29.78 -13.39
C GLU A 55 11.78 29.21 -12.12
N ILE A 56 10.97 28.95 -11.10
CA ILE A 56 11.33 28.02 -10.04
C ILE A 56 11.38 26.69 -10.76
N ASP A 57 12.60 26.21 -10.93
CA ASP A 57 12.94 24.99 -11.65
C ASP A 57 11.98 23.88 -11.19
N ARG A 58 11.12 23.39 -12.10
CA ARG A 58 10.07 22.40 -11.78
C ARG A 58 10.65 21.12 -11.15
N GLN A 59 11.95 20.91 -11.34
CA GLN A 59 12.73 19.83 -10.76
C GLN A 59 12.92 19.99 -9.24
N ASP A 60 13.04 21.21 -8.73
CA ASP A 60 13.21 21.49 -7.29
C ASP A 60 11.92 21.22 -6.51
N ALA A 61 10.77 21.65 -7.04
CA ALA A 61 9.46 21.43 -6.39
C ALA A 61 9.10 19.93 -6.29
N THR A 62 9.43 19.15 -7.31
CA THR A 62 9.19 17.70 -7.32
C THR A 62 10.05 17.01 -6.26
N THR A 63 11.31 17.43 -6.12
CA THR A 63 12.25 16.89 -5.13
C THR A 63 11.78 17.20 -3.71
N MET A 64 11.35 18.45 -3.46
CA MET A 64 10.85 18.87 -2.14
C MET A 64 9.59 18.08 -1.73
N ASN A 65 8.64 17.87 -2.65
CA ASN A 65 7.44 17.08 -2.38
C ASN A 65 7.78 15.62 -2.01
N ARG A 66 8.80 15.03 -2.65
CA ARG A 66 9.27 13.68 -2.32
C ARG A 66 9.87 13.60 -0.92
N GLU A 67 10.67 14.60 -0.54
CA GLU A 67 11.27 14.65 0.80
C GLU A 67 10.20 14.77 1.89
N ILE A 68 9.18 15.61 1.67
CA ILE A 68 8.04 15.75 2.60
C ILE A 68 7.29 14.41 2.74
N MET A 69 7.02 13.72 1.63
CA MET A 69 6.35 12.42 1.68
C MET A 69 7.19 11.34 2.37
N LEU A 70 8.50 11.35 2.20
CA LEU A 70 9.41 10.47 2.96
C LEU A 70 9.40 10.80 4.46
N MET A 71 9.32 12.08 4.82
CA MET A 71 9.19 12.49 6.22
C MET A 71 7.88 11.97 6.83
N LEU A 72 6.77 12.05 6.10
CA LEU A 72 5.48 11.48 6.54
C LEU A 72 5.61 9.98 6.76
N LEU A 73 6.22 9.23 5.84
CA LEU A 73 6.40 7.78 5.95
C LEU A 73 7.23 7.35 7.18
N ARG A 74 8.00 8.28 7.77
CA ARG A 74 8.81 8.11 8.98
C ARG A 74 8.11 8.61 10.26
N ASP A 75 7.06 9.40 10.14
CA ASP A 75 6.40 10.05 11.29
C ASP A 75 5.36 9.13 11.93
N ILE A 76 5.70 8.57 13.10
CA ILE A 76 4.81 7.71 13.88
C ILE A 76 3.61 8.44 14.48
N HIS A 77 3.64 9.77 14.53
CA HIS A 77 2.58 10.55 15.16
C HIS A 77 1.46 10.95 14.19
N SER A 78 1.70 10.82 12.88
CA SER A 78 0.72 11.16 11.84
C SER A 78 0.03 9.94 11.23
N VAL A 79 0.54 8.74 11.47
CA VAL A 79 0.01 7.48 10.94
C VAL A 79 -1.26 7.04 11.67
N ASP A 80 -2.21 6.50 10.91
CA ASP A 80 -3.54 6.06 11.38
C ASP A 80 -3.89 4.63 10.90
N LEU A 81 -2.95 3.98 10.21
CA LEU A 81 -3.04 2.62 9.69
C LEU A 81 -1.79 1.82 10.05
N CYS A 82 -1.95 0.55 10.39
CA CYS A 82 -0.84 -0.37 10.62
C CYS A 82 -1.10 -1.72 9.94
N PHE A 83 -0.21 -2.12 9.04
CA PHE A 83 -0.22 -3.41 8.37
C PHE A 83 0.53 -4.44 9.20
N VAL A 84 -0.11 -5.57 9.54
CA VAL A 84 0.47 -6.64 10.34
C VAL A 84 0.76 -7.84 9.45
N PHE A 85 2.01 -8.30 9.38
CA PHE A 85 2.43 -9.36 8.48
C PHE A 85 2.38 -10.73 9.18
N GLU A 86 1.50 -11.61 8.69
CA GLU A 86 1.31 -12.96 9.26
C GLU A 86 2.14 -14.03 8.53
N SER A 87 2.38 -13.83 7.24
CA SER A 87 3.02 -14.83 6.38
C SER A 87 4.54 -14.89 6.51
N ASP A 88 5.16 -13.82 7.02
CA ASP A 88 6.60 -13.72 7.14
C ASP A 88 7.03 -14.20 8.53
N LYS A 89 7.55 -15.43 8.63
CA LYS A 89 8.05 -15.98 9.90
C LYS A 89 9.17 -15.14 10.51
N ALA A 90 9.96 -14.48 9.66
CA ALA A 90 11.04 -13.61 10.11
C ALA A 90 10.41 -12.34 10.70
N CYS A 91 9.40 -11.78 10.03
CA CYS A 91 8.75 -10.53 10.44
C CYS A 91 7.40 -10.72 11.15
N SER A 92 7.13 -11.90 11.72
CA SER A 92 5.85 -12.18 12.36
C SER A 92 5.69 -11.22 13.53
N ASN A 93 4.56 -10.53 13.63
CA ASN A 93 4.30 -9.46 14.60
C ASN A 93 5.02 -8.13 14.30
N MET A 94 5.43 -7.88 13.05
CA MET A 94 5.82 -6.51 12.65
C MET A 94 4.61 -5.75 12.11
N GLY A 95 4.51 -4.50 12.56
CA GLY A 95 3.58 -3.50 12.08
C GLY A 95 4.28 -2.50 11.15
N LEU A 96 3.80 -2.35 9.91
CA LEU A 96 4.22 -1.28 9.00
C LEU A 96 3.17 -0.19 8.98
N TRP A 97 3.55 1.00 9.41
CA TRP A 97 2.62 2.11 9.58
C TRP A 97 2.46 2.94 8.31
N ALA A 98 1.26 3.48 8.11
CA ALA A 98 0.92 4.29 6.95
C ALA A 98 -0.26 5.25 7.23
N HIS A 99 -0.60 6.04 6.22
CA HIS A 99 -1.70 7.01 6.24
C HIS A 99 -2.85 6.53 5.37
N ARG A 100 -4.04 6.38 5.94
CA ARG A 100 -5.27 6.00 5.22
C ARG A 100 -5.56 6.99 4.09
N VAL A 101 -5.46 8.29 4.37
CA VAL A 101 -5.74 9.35 3.39
C VAL A 101 -4.90 9.26 2.11
N ILE A 102 -3.68 8.70 2.19
CA ILE A 102 -2.81 8.49 1.02
C ILE A 102 -3.22 7.21 0.29
N LEU A 103 -3.49 6.14 1.04
CA LEU A 103 -3.73 4.81 0.49
C LEU A 103 -5.14 4.61 -0.06
N SER A 104 -6.14 5.30 0.46
CA SER A 104 -7.53 5.30 -0.02
C SER A 104 -7.70 5.73 -1.49
N ARG A 105 -6.65 6.29 -2.11
CA ARG A 105 -6.62 6.62 -3.53
C ARG A 105 -6.54 5.39 -4.44
N TYR A 106 -6.20 4.22 -3.88
CA TYR A 106 -6.04 2.97 -4.61
C TYR A 106 -7.11 1.96 -4.16
N ASN A 107 -7.89 1.45 -5.10
CA ASN A 107 -9.07 0.63 -4.81
C ASN A 107 -8.76 -0.58 -3.93
N GLY A 108 -7.61 -1.24 -4.12
CA GLY A 108 -7.27 -2.42 -3.31
C GLY A 108 -6.99 -2.05 -1.84
N PHE A 109 -6.36 -0.91 -1.58
CA PHE A 109 -6.17 -0.41 -0.23
C PHE A 109 -7.46 0.11 0.39
N GLU A 110 -8.27 0.85 -0.36
CA GLU A 110 -9.57 1.34 0.12
C GLU A 110 -10.48 0.18 0.54
N ASN A 111 -10.55 -0.87 -0.28
CA ASN A 111 -11.30 -2.08 0.06
C ASN A 111 -10.76 -2.74 1.34
N ALA A 112 -9.44 -2.85 1.49
CA ALA A 112 -8.82 -3.41 2.69
C ALA A 112 -9.12 -2.59 3.95
N ILE A 113 -9.08 -1.25 3.84
CA ILE A 113 -9.43 -0.31 4.91
C ILE A 113 -10.90 -0.47 5.29
N GLN A 114 -11.81 -0.52 4.32
CA GLN A 114 -13.24 -0.68 4.57
C GLN A 114 -13.57 -2.02 5.23
N MET A 115 -12.92 -3.12 4.82
CA MET A 115 -13.09 -4.42 5.46
C MET A 115 -12.65 -4.37 6.93
N ALA A 116 -11.45 -3.83 7.20
CA ALA A 116 -10.96 -3.71 8.58
C ALA A 116 -11.86 -2.81 9.45
N CYS A 117 -12.44 -1.73 8.90
CA CYS A 117 -13.41 -0.90 9.62
C CYS A 117 -14.71 -1.66 9.96
N LYS A 118 -15.18 -2.53 9.06
CA LYS A 118 -16.38 -3.35 9.30
C LYS A 118 -16.13 -4.38 10.41
N ASP A 119 -14.98 -5.06 10.36
CA ASP A 119 -14.60 -6.08 11.35
C ASP A 119 -14.51 -5.47 12.76
N LEU A 120 -14.00 -4.24 12.86
CA LEU A 120 -13.94 -3.50 14.12
C LEU A 120 -15.33 -3.12 14.66
N SER A 121 -16.27 -2.81 13.77
CA SER A 121 -17.64 -2.45 14.15
C SER A 121 -18.41 -3.67 14.66
N SER A 122 -18.27 -4.82 14.01
CA SER A 122 -18.93 -6.07 14.45
C SER A 122 -18.44 -6.55 15.81
N ALA A 123 -17.14 -6.42 16.09
CA ALA A 123 -16.58 -6.83 17.39
C ALA A 123 -17.12 -5.99 18.57
N SER A 124 -17.51 -4.73 18.31
CA SER A 124 -18.07 -3.86 19.34
C SER A 124 -19.51 -4.21 19.72
N GLU A 125 -20.29 -4.77 18.78
CA GLU A 125 -21.71 -5.11 19.03
C GLU A 125 -21.84 -6.36 19.91
N ASP A 126 -20.96 -7.35 19.71
CA ASP A 126 -20.96 -8.60 20.49
C ASP A 126 -20.65 -8.36 21.98
N MET A 127 -19.78 -7.39 22.28
CA MET A 127 -19.43 -7.04 23.67
C MET A 127 -20.57 -6.29 24.39
N ALA A 128 -21.37 -5.50 23.67
CA ALA A 128 -22.51 -4.79 24.24
C ALA A 128 -23.68 -5.74 24.61
N SER A 129 -23.78 -6.89 23.94
CA SER A 129 -24.84 -7.87 24.22
C SER A 129 -24.65 -8.67 25.51
N LEU A 130 -23.46 -8.66 26.12
CA LEU A 130 -23.14 -9.44 27.33
C LEU A 130 -23.42 -8.70 28.65
N THR A 131 -23.98 -7.48 28.62
CA THR A 131 -24.21 -6.64 29.81
C THR A 131 -25.68 -6.45 30.21
N ILE A 132 -26.61 -7.29 29.73
CA ILE A 132 -28.01 -7.26 30.18
C ILE A 132 -28.24 -8.34 31.24
N GLY A 133 -28.04 -7.97 32.50
CA GLY A 133 -28.46 -8.73 33.68
C GLY A 133 -29.00 -7.77 34.74
N ASP A 134 -30.32 -7.80 34.91
CA ASP A 134 -31.17 -7.29 36.00
C ASP A 134 -30.91 -5.91 36.65
N GLY A 135 -31.94 -5.06 36.63
CA GLY A 135 -32.23 -4.19 37.78
C GLY A 135 -32.37 -2.70 37.52
N ASP A 136 -33.63 -2.31 37.31
CA ASP A 136 -34.24 -1.04 37.71
C ASP A 136 -34.09 0.23 36.85
N SER A 137 -35.23 0.88 36.73
CA SER A 137 -35.56 1.97 35.86
C SER A 137 -34.89 3.28 36.29
N SER A 138 -34.02 3.82 35.44
CA SER A 138 -33.64 5.23 35.50
C SER A 138 -33.25 5.70 34.11
N LYS A 139 -34.09 6.54 33.53
CA LYS A 139 -33.88 7.21 32.23
C LYS A 139 -32.64 8.10 32.31
N SER A 140 -31.47 7.54 32.04
CA SER A 140 -30.26 8.29 31.77
C SER A 140 -30.21 8.59 30.27
N SER A 141 -30.41 9.87 29.93
CA SER A 141 -30.16 10.39 28.59
C SER A 141 -28.66 10.42 28.33
N THR A 142 -28.08 9.28 27.98
CA THR A 142 -26.71 9.20 27.48
C THR A 142 -26.68 9.80 26.08
N THR A 143 -26.26 11.07 26.01
CA THR A 143 -25.72 11.67 24.80
C THR A 143 -24.70 10.71 24.21
N LYS A 144 -24.94 10.23 22.98
CA LYS A 144 -23.96 9.62 22.09
C LYS A 144 -22.78 10.60 21.96
N ARG A 145 -21.85 10.55 22.91
CA ARG A 145 -20.57 11.25 22.80
C ARG A 145 -19.73 10.42 21.86
N ASP A 146 -19.22 11.12 20.86
CA ASP A 146 -18.33 10.67 19.81
C ASP A 146 -17.34 9.61 20.33
N ALA A 147 -17.32 8.46 19.67
CA ALA A 147 -16.38 7.37 19.90
C ALA A 147 -14.97 7.83 19.45
N ASP A 148 -14.40 8.75 20.22
CA ASP A 148 -13.20 9.53 19.87
C ASP A 148 -11.89 8.83 20.30
N ILE A 149 -11.90 7.51 20.40
CA ILE A 149 -10.68 6.72 20.63
C ILE A 149 -10.70 5.50 19.72
N LEU A 150 -10.77 5.73 18.42
CA LEU A 150 -10.37 4.71 17.46
C LEU A 150 -8.86 4.78 17.36
N GLY A 151 -8.19 3.84 18.04
CA GLY A 151 -6.79 3.56 17.81
C GLY A 151 -6.50 3.28 16.33
N PRO A 152 -5.24 3.10 15.97
CA PRO A 152 -4.86 2.88 14.58
C PRO A 152 -5.53 1.64 14.02
N LEU A 153 -5.98 1.73 12.77
CA LEU A 153 -6.63 0.63 12.09
C LEU A 153 -5.60 -0.45 11.75
N LEU A 154 -5.86 -1.69 12.14
CA LEU A 154 -4.98 -2.82 11.89
C LEU A 154 -5.45 -3.60 10.67
N ILE A 155 -4.54 -3.87 9.72
CA ILE A 155 -4.83 -4.66 8.52
C ILE A 155 -3.88 -5.86 8.45
N PRO A 156 -4.37 -7.10 8.55
CA PRO A 156 -3.53 -8.28 8.40
C PRO A 156 -3.14 -8.51 6.93
N ILE A 157 -1.86 -8.76 6.69
CA ILE A 157 -1.26 -9.04 5.39
C ILE A 157 -0.75 -10.48 5.36
N LYS A 158 -1.37 -11.28 4.49
CA LYS A 158 -1.06 -12.72 4.31
C LYS A 158 -0.37 -13.04 2.99
N LYS A 159 -0.55 -12.19 1.97
CA LYS A 159 -0.15 -12.50 0.58
C LYS A 159 1.27 -12.04 0.25
N PHE A 160 1.76 -11.00 0.91
CA PHE A 160 3.01 -10.33 0.57
C PHE A 160 3.91 -10.24 1.79
N ASN A 161 5.22 -10.37 1.56
CA ASN A 161 6.21 -10.15 2.62
C ASN A 161 6.37 -8.65 2.93
N LEU A 162 6.97 -8.35 4.08
CA LEU A 162 7.19 -6.98 4.54
C LEU A 162 8.04 -6.17 3.56
N ALA A 163 9.09 -6.78 3.00
CA ALA A 163 10.01 -6.13 2.08
C ALA A 163 9.29 -5.58 0.83
N THR A 164 8.46 -6.40 0.20
CA THR A 164 7.65 -6.02 -0.98
C THR A 164 6.72 -4.87 -0.64
N PHE A 165 6.11 -4.91 0.55
CA PHE A 165 5.22 -3.86 1.02
C PHE A 165 5.94 -2.54 1.29
N CYS A 166 7.14 -2.57 1.86
CA CYS A 166 7.97 -1.37 2.05
C CYS A 166 8.28 -0.71 0.69
N VAL A 167 8.69 -1.48 -0.31
CA VAL A 167 8.96 -0.98 -1.66
C VAL A 167 7.69 -0.39 -2.30
N LEU A 168 6.55 -1.08 -2.16
CA LEU A 168 5.25 -0.60 -2.65
C LEU A 168 4.85 0.73 -2.01
N LEU A 169 4.88 0.83 -0.67
CA LEU A 169 4.53 2.05 0.04
C LEU A 169 5.49 3.19 -0.32
N ARG A 170 6.79 2.91 -0.41
CA ARG A 170 7.75 3.93 -0.84
C ARG A 170 7.39 4.49 -2.22
N TYR A 171 7.05 3.63 -3.17
CA TYR A 171 6.62 4.09 -4.48
C TYR A 171 5.36 4.95 -4.39
N ILE A 172 4.34 4.54 -3.62
CA ILE A 172 3.10 5.31 -3.47
C ILE A 172 3.35 6.72 -2.93
N TYR A 173 4.31 6.85 -2.00
CA TYR A 173 4.61 8.13 -1.37
C TYR A 173 5.52 9.02 -2.23
N THR A 174 6.45 8.42 -2.97
CA THR A 174 7.55 9.18 -3.61
C THR A 174 7.55 9.14 -5.14
N GLY A 175 6.84 8.19 -5.73
CA GLY A 175 6.93 7.84 -7.15
C GLY A 175 8.24 7.15 -7.54
N GLU A 176 9.15 6.87 -6.60
CA GLU A 176 10.43 6.23 -6.87
C GLU A 176 10.38 4.74 -6.52
N VAL A 177 10.88 3.91 -7.44
CA VAL A 177 11.08 2.49 -7.19
C VAL A 177 12.53 2.24 -6.80
N ARG A 178 12.74 1.70 -5.59
CA ARG A 178 13.98 1.05 -5.19
C ARG A 178 13.65 -0.32 -4.64
N LEU A 179 14.24 -1.35 -5.25
CA LEU A 179 13.98 -2.75 -4.90
C LEU A 179 14.63 -3.18 -3.58
N SER A 180 15.68 -2.47 -3.17
CA SER A 180 16.28 -2.62 -1.87
C SER A 180 15.47 -1.88 -0.80
N VAL A 181 15.27 -2.54 0.34
CA VAL A 181 14.50 -1.98 1.45
C VAL A 181 15.41 -1.11 2.31
N GLU A 182 15.07 0.18 2.39
CA GLU A 182 15.70 1.14 3.30
C GLU A 182 14.80 1.29 4.53
N ALA A 183 14.94 0.40 5.51
CA ALA A 183 14.02 0.30 6.65
C ALA A 183 13.97 1.56 7.53
N ASP A 184 15.02 2.38 7.52
CA ASP A 184 15.05 3.71 8.17
C ASP A 184 14.11 4.72 7.50
N LYS A 185 13.58 4.41 6.31
CA LYS A 185 12.56 5.20 5.60
C LYS A 185 11.12 4.88 6.00
N HIS A 186 10.92 3.89 6.85
CA HIS A 186 9.60 3.42 7.23
C HIS A 186 9.42 3.48 8.74
N THR A 187 8.23 3.87 9.17
CA THR A 187 7.81 3.65 10.55
C THR A 187 7.42 2.17 10.72
N LEU A 188 8.25 1.45 11.46
CA LEU A 188 8.05 0.05 11.82
C LEU A 188 7.80 -0.05 13.33
N SER A 189 6.90 -0.95 13.74
CA SER A 189 6.76 -1.36 15.15
C SER A 189 6.97 -2.85 15.28
N THR A 190 7.81 -3.27 16.22
CA THR A 190 7.87 -4.67 16.66
C THR A 190 6.81 -4.87 17.74
N ASN A 191 5.98 -5.86 17.53
CA ASN A 191 4.85 -6.10 18.38
C ASN A 191 5.12 -7.29 19.30
N GLU A 192 6.06 -7.15 20.23
CA GLU A 192 6.24 -8.15 21.28
C GLU A 192 5.22 -7.99 22.42
N SER A 193 4.40 -6.92 22.45
CA SER A 193 3.46 -6.71 23.57
C SER A 193 2.25 -5.78 23.37
N THR A 194 1.95 -5.21 22.19
CA THR A 194 0.93 -4.13 22.08
C THR A 194 -0.15 -4.23 20.98
N LEU A 195 -0.19 -5.29 20.18
CA LEU A 195 -1.36 -5.63 19.34
C LEU A 195 -1.80 -7.07 19.64
N VAL A 196 -1.88 -7.40 20.93
CA VAL A 196 -2.98 -8.27 21.33
C VAL A 196 -4.22 -7.43 21.05
N VAL A 197 -4.89 -7.71 19.94
CA VAL A 197 -6.34 -7.52 19.86
C VAL A 197 -6.88 -8.12 21.17
N GLU A 198 -7.24 -7.27 22.13
CA GLU A 198 -7.50 -7.65 23.54
C GLU A 198 -8.25 -8.98 23.61
N SER A 199 -7.62 -10.01 24.15
CA SER A 199 -7.89 -10.37 25.54
C SER A 199 -7.07 -9.53 26.52
N ILE A 200 -7.76 -8.55 27.14
CA ILE A 200 -7.71 -8.09 28.53
C ILE A 200 -6.33 -8.03 29.23
N VAL A 201 -6.04 -6.83 29.77
CA VAL A 201 -5.07 -6.45 30.82
C VAL A 201 -3.87 -5.62 30.33
N SER A 202 -4.05 -4.32 30.49
CA SER A 202 -3.11 -3.22 30.35
C SER A 202 -1.86 -3.33 31.25
N LYS A 203 -0.68 -3.47 30.63
CA LYS A 203 0.57 -2.88 31.11
C LYS A 203 1.30 -2.21 29.95
N ARG A 204 1.27 -0.87 29.90
CA ARG A 204 2.05 -0.09 28.92
C ARG A 204 3.52 -0.25 29.25
N LYS A 205 4.24 -1.00 28.42
CA LYS A 205 5.71 -1.04 28.42
C LYS A 205 6.21 -0.18 27.26
N GLU A 206 7.28 0.56 27.52
CA GLU A 206 7.82 1.55 26.58
C GLU A 206 8.20 0.91 25.24
N SER A 207 7.73 1.54 24.16
CA SER A 207 8.14 1.27 22.79
C SER A 207 9.65 1.40 22.70
N VAL A 208 10.35 0.27 22.55
CA VAL A 208 11.77 0.29 22.25
C VAL A 208 11.91 0.69 20.79
N ARG A 209 12.33 1.93 20.56
CA ARG A 209 12.79 2.40 19.23
C ARG A 209 14.03 1.60 18.84
N TRP A 210 13.83 0.54 18.08
CA TRP A 210 14.93 -0.16 17.41
C TRP A 210 15.29 0.56 16.11
N HIS A 211 16.60 0.67 15.84
CA HIS A 211 17.11 1.16 14.57
C HIS A 211 17.37 -0.05 13.65
N PRO A 212 16.63 -0.23 12.54
CA PRO A 212 16.72 -1.43 11.69
C PRO A 212 18.08 -1.59 10.97
N LEU A 213 18.98 -0.62 11.09
CA LEU A 213 20.36 -0.63 10.57
C LEU A 213 21.45 -0.61 11.66
N GLY A 214 21.11 -0.87 12.93
CA GLY A 214 22.17 -1.12 13.92
C GLY A 214 23.06 -2.28 13.46
N SER A 215 24.36 -2.27 13.82
CA SER A 215 25.28 -3.38 13.55
C SER A 215 24.75 -4.73 14.05
N ASP A 216 23.83 -4.68 15.01
CA ASP A 216 23.20 -5.82 15.66
C ASP A 216 21.80 -6.12 15.08
N SER A 217 21.43 -5.51 13.94
CA SER A 217 20.13 -5.73 13.30
C SER A 217 20.07 -7.14 12.72
N PRO A 218 19.13 -7.99 13.17
CA PRO A 218 18.99 -9.34 12.62
C PRO A 218 18.39 -9.34 11.20
N TRP A 219 18.07 -8.16 10.62
CA TRP A 219 17.26 -8.05 9.41
C TRP A 219 18.08 -7.59 8.20
N LYS A 220 18.53 -8.55 7.39
CA LYS A 220 18.90 -8.31 5.99
C LYS A 220 17.73 -8.73 5.11
N PHE A 221 16.84 -7.78 4.80
CA PHE A 221 15.77 -8.06 3.84
C PHE A 221 16.38 -8.51 2.51
N LYS A 222 15.82 -9.57 1.92
CA LYS A 222 16.10 -9.91 0.54
C LYS A 222 15.63 -8.77 -0.35
N ASP A 223 16.39 -8.46 -1.40
CA ASP A 223 15.94 -7.53 -2.43
C ASP A 223 14.63 -8.02 -3.08
N VAL A 224 13.69 -7.10 -3.25
CA VAL A 224 12.39 -7.37 -3.85
C VAL A 224 12.57 -7.56 -5.35
N THR A 225 12.01 -8.61 -5.92
CA THR A 225 12.01 -8.83 -7.36
C THR A 225 10.93 -7.98 -8.05
N TRP A 226 11.12 -7.65 -9.33
CA TRP A 226 10.08 -6.98 -10.12
C TRP A 226 8.79 -7.80 -10.21
N GLY A 227 8.88 -9.13 -10.13
CA GLY A 227 7.71 -10.02 -10.10
C GLY A 227 6.89 -9.89 -8.82
N GLU A 228 7.55 -9.90 -7.67
CA GLU A 228 6.88 -9.66 -6.38
C GLU A 228 6.21 -8.29 -6.34
N LEU A 229 6.90 -7.25 -6.83
CA LEU A 229 6.36 -5.90 -6.90
C LEU A 229 5.18 -5.78 -7.88
N LEU A 230 5.25 -6.46 -9.03
CA LEU A 230 4.16 -6.51 -10.01
C LEU A 230 2.89 -7.11 -9.39
N LEU A 231 3.01 -8.25 -8.70
CA LEU A 231 1.89 -8.91 -8.05
C LEU A 231 1.25 -8.03 -6.97
N ALA A 232 2.07 -7.32 -6.18
CA ALA A 232 1.58 -6.41 -5.15
C ALA A 232 0.91 -5.18 -5.76
N ALA A 233 1.53 -4.57 -6.78
CA ALA A 233 0.98 -3.41 -7.48
C ALA A 233 -0.36 -3.72 -8.15
N ASP A 234 -0.49 -4.89 -8.79
CA ASP A 234 -1.76 -5.32 -9.38
C ASP A 234 -2.83 -5.55 -8.31
N PHE A 235 -2.50 -6.27 -7.23
CA PHE A 235 -3.43 -6.58 -6.15
C PHE A 235 -3.99 -5.31 -5.48
N TYR A 236 -3.15 -4.31 -5.22
CA TYR A 236 -3.59 -3.06 -4.59
C TYR A 236 -4.11 -2.01 -5.57
N GLY A 237 -4.00 -2.25 -6.89
CA GLY A 237 -4.50 -1.35 -7.93
C GLY A 237 -3.60 -0.14 -8.20
N VAL A 238 -2.28 -0.25 -7.99
CA VAL A 238 -1.27 0.77 -8.32
C VAL A 238 -0.87 0.62 -9.80
N LYS A 239 -1.71 1.15 -10.70
CA LYS A 239 -1.69 0.85 -12.15
C LYS A 239 -0.38 1.23 -12.85
N ASP A 240 0.16 2.39 -12.56
CA ASP A 240 1.42 2.89 -13.11
C ASP A 240 2.61 2.02 -12.68
N LEU A 241 2.68 1.64 -11.40
CA LEU A 241 3.69 0.72 -10.90
C LEU A 241 3.55 -0.67 -11.53
N ARG A 242 2.31 -1.15 -11.69
CA ARG A 242 2.03 -2.42 -12.36
C ARG A 242 2.60 -2.41 -13.79
N LEU A 243 2.29 -1.40 -14.59
CA LEU A 243 2.80 -1.28 -15.96
C LEU A 243 4.33 -1.18 -16.00
N LEU A 244 4.92 -0.40 -15.10
CA LEU A 244 6.37 -0.29 -14.99
C LEU A 244 7.00 -1.65 -14.65
N SER A 245 6.44 -2.36 -13.67
CA SER A 245 6.95 -3.65 -13.20
C SER A 245 6.77 -4.73 -14.27
N GLU A 246 5.65 -4.76 -14.99
CA GLU A 246 5.40 -5.65 -16.14
C GLU A 246 6.49 -5.48 -17.20
N LYS A 247 6.79 -4.23 -17.60
CA LYS A 247 7.86 -3.94 -18.55
C LYS A 247 9.23 -4.41 -18.05
N LYS A 248 9.50 -4.23 -16.75
CA LYS A 248 10.78 -4.62 -16.15
C LYS A 248 10.93 -6.13 -16.05
N VAL A 249 9.87 -6.87 -15.71
CA VAL A 249 9.86 -8.34 -15.73
C VAL A 249 10.15 -8.83 -17.15
N ILE A 250 9.46 -8.32 -18.17
CA ILE A 250 9.69 -8.71 -19.57
C ILE A 250 11.16 -8.47 -19.96
N SER A 251 11.72 -7.30 -19.64
CA SER A 251 13.11 -6.99 -19.97
C SER A 251 14.15 -7.85 -19.22
N ALA A 252 13.76 -8.48 -18.13
CA ALA A 252 14.62 -9.35 -17.32
C ALA A 252 14.48 -10.84 -17.67
N ILE A 253 13.55 -11.18 -18.59
CA ILE A 253 13.44 -12.55 -19.10
C ILE A 253 14.72 -12.91 -19.85
N SER A 254 15.27 -14.06 -19.49
CA SER A 254 16.51 -14.61 -20.03
C SER A 254 16.39 -16.13 -20.15
N LYS A 255 17.35 -16.78 -20.80
CA LYS A 255 17.36 -18.25 -20.95
C LYS A 255 17.20 -18.98 -19.62
N SER A 256 17.83 -18.49 -18.55
CA SER A 256 17.78 -19.13 -17.23
C SER A 256 16.51 -18.82 -16.44
N THR A 257 15.76 -17.77 -16.78
CA THR A 257 14.62 -17.29 -15.98
C THR A 257 13.28 -17.41 -16.69
N VAL A 258 13.25 -17.67 -18.01
CA VAL A 258 12.03 -17.63 -18.82
C VAL A 258 10.98 -18.64 -18.37
N VAL A 259 11.39 -19.88 -18.06
CA VAL A 259 10.46 -20.93 -17.63
C VAL A 259 9.91 -20.64 -16.24
N GLU A 260 10.75 -20.22 -15.29
CA GLU A 260 10.29 -19.81 -13.98
C GLU A 260 9.33 -18.63 -14.07
N THR A 261 9.66 -17.61 -14.87
CA THR A 261 8.82 -16.43 -15.07
C THR A 261 7.46 -16.79 -15.67
N LEU A 262 7.43 -17.72 -16.63
CA LEU A 262 6.20 -18.20 -17.26
C LEU A 262 5.23 -18.78 -16.21
N PHE A 263 5.72 -19.67 -15.35
CA PHE A 263 4.89 -20.35 -14.36
C PHE A 263 4.57 -19.53 -13.11
N THR A 264 5.47 -18.63 -12.70
CA THR A 264 5.27 -17.82 -11.49
C THR A 264 4.47 -16.56 -11.73
N ILE A 265 4.64 -15.94 -12.90
CA ILE A 265 4.06 -14.63 -13.23
C ILE A 265 3.22 -14.70 -14.50
N GLY A 266 3.67 -15.41 -15.53
CA GLY A 266 2.99 -15.49 -16.83
C GLY A 266 1.53 -15.95 -16.72
N THR A 267 1.25 -16.89 -15.82
CA THR A 267 -0.10 -17.39 -15.50
C THR A 267 -1.10 -16.28 -15.14
N GLN A 268 -0.64 -15.18 -14.55
CA GLN A 268 -1.47 -14.05 -14.15
C GLN A 268 -1.42 -12.86 -15.12
N PHE A 269 -0.44 -12.81 -16.02
CA PHE A 269 -0.19 -11.66 -16.89
C PHE A 269 0.06 -12.09 -18.34
N ASP A 270 -0.98 -12.00 -19.17
CA ASP A 270 -0.96 -12.48 -20.57
C ASP A 270 0.18 -11.93 -21.43
N LYS A 271 0.58 -10.67 -21.22
CA LYS A 271 1.71 -10.09 -21.96
C LYS A 271 3.03 -10.76 -21.60
N ILE A 272 3.23 -11.09 -20.32
CA ILE A 272 4.41 -11.80 -19.84
C ILE A 272 4.36 -13.25 -20.34
N LYS A 273 3.20 -13.90 -20.28
CA LYS A 273 2.98 -15.24 -20.84
C LYS A 273 3.34 -15.29 -22.31
N GLY A 274 2.76 -14.39 -23.11
CA GLY A 274 2.99 -14.34 -24.55
C GLY A 274 4.47 -14.14 -24.87
N PHE A 275 5.11 -13.15 -24.25
CA PHE A 275 6.54 -12.90 -24.46
C PHE A 275 7.42 -14.09 -24.04
N ALA A 276 7.13 -14.71 -22.89
CA ALA A 276 7.91 -15.86 -22.41
C ALA A 276 7.76 -17.07 -23.33
N LEU A 277 6.54 -17.36 -23.80
CA LEU A 277 6.30 -18.43 -24.77
C LEU A 277 7.01 -18.18 -26.10
N ASP A 278 6.92 -16.96 -26.63
CA ASP A 278 7.60 -16.58 -27.89
C ASP A 278 9.12 -16.73 -27.74
N TYR A 279 9.69 -16.26 -26.63
CA TYR A 279 11.11 -16.45 -26.30
C TYR A 279 11.50 -17.93 -26.26
N ILE A 280 10.68 -18.79 -25.65
CA ILE A 280 10.96 -20.23 -25.57
C ILE A 280 10.93 -20.88 -26.95
N VAL A 281 9.99 -20.49 -27.81
CA VAL A 281 9.88 -21.03 -29.17
C VAL A 281 11.08 -20.59 -30.01
N ASP A 282 11.46 -19.32 -29.95
CA ASP A 282 12.57 -18.74 -30.71
C ASP A 282 13.93 -19.38 -30.35
N ASP A 283 14.13 -19.73 -29.07
CA ASP A 283 15.40 -20.25 -28.55
C ASP A 283 15.28 -21.71 -28.06
N MET A 284 14.33 -22.47 -28.62
CA MET A 284 14.01 -23.82 -28.16
C MET A 284 15.21 -24.78 -28.24
N ALA A 285 16.07 -24.65 -29.26
CA ALA A 285 17.25 -25.50 -29.38
C ALA A 285 18.25 -25.28 -28.23
N ALA A 286 18.36 -24.06 -27.71
CA ALA A 286 19.28 -23.73 -26.61
C ALA A 286 18.67 -24.02 -25.23
N LEU A 287 17.35 -23.91 -25.09
CA LEU A 287 16.64 -24.17 -23.82
C LEU A 287 16.47 -25.65 -23.51
N PHE A 288 16.57 -26.53 -24.51
CA PHE A 288 16.40 -27.98 -24.36
C PHE A 288 17.70 -28.73 -24.72
N PRO A 289 18.83 -28.43 -24.07
CA PRO A 289 20.08 -29.12 -24.37
C PRO A 289 19.92 -30.59 -23.98
N LYS A 290 20.25 -31.49 -24.93
CA LYS A 290 20.36 -32.94 -24.68
C LYS A 290 19.06 -33.61 -24.18
N GLY A 291 17.90 -33.06 -24.53
CA GLY A 291 16.61 -33.67 -24.21
C GLY A 291 16.14 -33.48 -22.77
N GLU A 292 16.80 -32.61 -22.00
CA GLU A 292 16.30 -32.18 -20.69
C GLU A 292 15.00 -31.38 -20.87
N ASN A 293 14.00 -31.71 -20.04
CA ASN A 293 12.74 -30.97 -20.03
C ASN A 293 12.84 -29.82 -19.01
N PRO A 294 12.97 -28.56 -19.44
CA PRO A 294 13.09 -27.42 -18.53
C PRO A 294 11.79 -27.17 -17.74
N PHE A 295 10.67 -27.78 -18.15
CA PHE A 295 9.39 -27.71 -17.45
C PHE A 295 9.23 -28.77 -16.36
N ALA A 296 10.16 -29.72 -16.22
CA ALA A 296 10.06 -30.80 -15.24
C ALA A 296 9.75 -30.34 -13.80
N PRO A 297 10.29 -29.21 -13.28
CA PRO A 297 9.95 -28.71 -11.95
C PRO A 297 8.48 -28.30 -11.78
N TYR A 298 7.78 -28.01 -12.88
CA TYR A 298 6.42 -27.46 -12.90
C TYR A 298 5.36 -28.48 -13.27
N LYS A 299 5.69 -29.78 -13.34
CA LYS A 299 4.75 -30.84 -13.73
C LYS A 299 3.46 -30.88 -12.88
N ASN A 300 3.53 -30.43 -11.63
CA ASN A 300 2.38 -30.38 -10.72
C ASN A 300 1.67 -29.02 -10.71
N HIS A 301 2.10 -28.08 -11.54
CA HIS A 301 1.46 -26.77 -11.66
C HIS A 301 0.09 -26.94 -12.35
N PRO A 302 -0.99 -26.30 -11.86
CA PRO A 302 -2.33 -26.49 -12.42
C PRO A 302 -2.44 -26.13 -13.90
N GLU A 303 -1.64 -25.15 -14.35
CA GLU A 303 -1.60 -24.69 -15.75
C GLU A 303 -0.52 -25.39 -16.60
N TYR A 304 0.12 -26.45 -16.10
CA TYR A 304 1.22 -27.13 -16.82
C TYR A 304 0.82 -27.61 -18.21
N ASP A 305 -0.28 -28.37 -18.29
CA ASP A 305 -0.73 -28.96 -19.57
C ASP A 305 -1.18 -27.87 -20.55
N GLU A 306 -1.88 -26.84 -20.07
CA GLU A 306 -2.30 -25.70 -20.89
C GLU A 306 -1.10 -24.96 -21.49
N MET A 307 -0.07 -24.69 -20.69
CA MET A 307 1.15 -24.01 -21.15
C MET A 307 1.91 -24.84 -22.19
N LEU A 308 1.97 -26.16 -22.04
CA LEU A 308 2.59 -27.04 -23.04
C LEU A 308 1.81 -27.06 -24.35
N VAL A 309 0.48 -27.15 -24.28
CA VAL A 309 -0.39 -27.12 -25.46
C VAL A 309 -0.26 -25.77 -26.19
N GLU A 310 -0.25 -24.66 -25.46
CA GLU A 310 -0.06 -23.33 -26.05
C GLU A 310 1.32 -23.20 -26.72
N LEU A 311 2.38 -23.72 -26.09
CA LEU A 311 3.73 -23.73 -26.65
C LEU A 311 3.80 -24.55 -27.95
N ILE A 312 3.19 -25.73 -27.99
CA ILE A 312 3.13 -26.57 -29.20
C ILE A 312 2.37 -25.86 -30.32
N HIS A 313 1.23 -25.24 -30.02
CA HIS A 313 0.47 -24.47 -31.01
C HIS A 313 1.27 -23.30 -31.57
N ARG A 314 1.96 -22.52 -30.71
CA ARG A 314 2.81 -21.41 -31.17
C ARG A 314 3.94 -21.89 -32.06
N LYS A 315 4.60 -22.99 -31.69
CA LYS A 315 5.66 -23.60 -32.52
C LYS A 315 5.14 -24.09 -33.88
N ALA A 316 3.93 -24.63 -33.94
CA ALA A 316 3.34 -25.12 -35.19
C ALA A 316 2.92 -24.00 -36.16
N ASN A 317 2.77 -22.77 -35.66
CA ASN A 317 2.34 -21.61 -36.44
C ASN A 317 3.51 -20.75 -36.96
N LEU A 318 4.77 -21.14 -36.70
CA LEU A 318 5.99 -20.54 -37.28
C LEU A 318 6.44 -21.31 -38.52
#